data_AF-A0A8W8LF91-F1
#
_entry.id   AF-A0A8W8LF91-F1
#
_cell.length_a   1.000
_cell.length_b   1.000
_cell.length_c   1.000
_cell.angle_alpha   90.00
_cell.angle_beta   90.00
_cell.angle_gamma   90.00
#
_symmetry.space_group_name_H-M   'P 1'
#
loop_
_entity.id
_entity.type
_entity.pdbx_description
1 polymer ?
#
loop_
_entity_poly.entity_id
_entity_poly.type
_entity_poly.pdbx_seq_one_letter_code
_entity_poly.pdbx_strand_id
1 'polypeptide(L)'
;YVVENEKNVDPKKHIRGMRCLRVLQKPRITQMYEKGAVLSNLKFSEEVAFKGDTSYTDSSFFFGMDIAKKLLHFFKENSPLTCEIDAYGDFLQALGPLATSEYVHNTSNVTHLTPNLVPTRLQIFELLKGTDINLLLMNASKFIHIGTTKEYIYHFCFDTKLQDELGLVKDCFNTFTEIKPSAKKRKFSDTGLGCIMHSCIPTECFVSSNTVLEYCHFELPLQVGQNSIISNCALFEEELSDNLPTPTQTPHNIFLHTVAVRHQDQTKYATVVFHIDDDLKKQVPISNVIEASYLGYDIQRFIENCKLTQFQLDEDTGGVQREGEGEGQALTSLWQMCLFPLESSMTRSLVLALTAAKAAQSNNPDMVDLSGYHVVSMEEILDMKDVRAMLKYRDGLFSKILKS
;
A
#
# COMPACT_ATOMS: atom_id res chain seq x y z
N TYR A 1 -20.87 -3.65 9.77
CA TYR A 1 -22.21 -4.12 9.34
C TYR A 1 -23.25 -3.92 10.43
N VAL A 2 -24.49 -3.59 10.07
CA VAL A 2 -25.63 -3.56 11.01
C VAL A 2 -26.38 -4.88 10.90
N VAL A 3 -26.34 -5.70 11.95
CA VAL A 3 -26.98 -7.04 11.96
C VAL A 3 -28.47 -6.95 12.28
N GLU A 4 -29.29 -7.81 11.69
CA GLU A 4 -30.71 -7.90 12.03
C GLU A 4 -30.89 -8.61 13.37
N ASN A 5 -31.56 -7.94 14.32
CA ASN A 5 -31.88 -8.45 15.66
C ASN A 5 -30.66 -9.02 16.41
N GLU A 6 -29.95 -8.14 17.11
CA GLU A 6 -28.73 -8.44 17.87
C GLU A 6 -28.86 -9.63 18.82
N LYS A 7 -30.06 -9.90 19.36
CA LYS A 7 -30.31 -11.05 20.25
C LYS A 7 -30.10 -12.41 19.57
N ASN A 8 -30.13 -12.45 18.24
CA ASN A 8 -29.89 -13.65 17.45
C ASN A 8 -28.41 -13.89 17.16
N VAL A 9 -27.54 -12.94 17.52
CA VAL A 9 -26.09 -13.15 17.51
C VAL A 9 -25.76 -14.07 18.67
N ASP A 10 -25.39 -15.31 18.34
CA ASP A 10 -24.89 -16.29 19.29
C ASP A 10 -23.35 -16.31 19.21
N PRO A 11 -22.64 -15.53 20.06
CA PRO A 11 -21.18 -15.41 20.01
C PRO A 11 -20.45 -16.70 20.40
N LYS A 12 -21.17 -17.72 20.91
CA LYS A 12 -20.60 -19.04 21.23
C LYS A 12 -20.51 -19.95 20.02
N LYS A 13 -21.28 -19.68 18.96
CA LYS A 13 -21.19 -20.42 17.69
C LYS A 13 -20.03 -19.85 16.88
N HIS A 14 -19.15 -20.73 16.41
CA HIS A 14 -18.00 -20.31 15.60
C HIS A 14 -18.44 -19.67 14.28
N ILE A 15 -19.50 -20.20 13.65
CA ILE A 15 -20.05 -19.70 12.40
C ILE A 15 -21.57 -19.53 12.53
N ARG A 16 -22.09 -18.39 12.09
CA ARG A 16 -23.53 -18.09 12.13
C ARG A 16 -23.99 -17.25 10.94
N GLY A 17 -25.00 -17.73 10.22
CA GLY A 17 -25.70 -16.93 9.21
C GLY A 17 -26.60 -15.87 9.87
N MET A 18 -26.56 -14.64 9.36
CA MET A 18 -27.36 -13.51 9.82
C MET A 18 -27.80 -12.65 8.64
N ARG A 19 -28.95 -11.98 8.75
CA ARG A 19 -29.32 -10.92 7.80
C ARG A 19 -28.67 -9.61 8.20
N CYS A 20 -28.34 -8.77 7.23
CA CYS A 20 -27.81 -7.44 7.45
C CYS A 20 -28.84 -6.39 7.04
N LEU A 21 -29.03 -5.40 7.91
CA LEU A 21 -29.98 -4.31 7.69
C LEU A 21 -29.42 -3.23 6.78
N ARG A 22 -28.12 -2.94 6.91
CA ARG A 22 -27.37 -1.98 6.09
C ARG A 22 -25.85 -2.16 6.28
N VAL A 23 -25.10 -1.75 5.28
CA VAL A 23 -23.63 -1.66 5.33
C VAL A 23 -23.22 -0.22 5.60
N LEU A 24 -22.17 -0.03 6.39
CA LEU A 24 -21.56 1.28 6.63
C LEU A 24 -20.11 1.20 6.15
N GLN A 25 -19.73 2.03 5.19
CA GLN A 25 -18.36 2.03 4.66
C GLN A 25 -17.52 3.12 5.32
N LYS A 26 -16.46 2.71 6.04
CA LYS A 26 -15.56 3.58 6.82
C LYS A 26 -16.31 4.60 7.71
N PRO A 27 -17.28 4.16 8.54
CA PRO A 27 -18.04 5.07 9.39
C PRO A 27 -17.18 5.68 10.49
N ARG A 28 -17.57 6.85 10.98
CA ARG A 28 -17.09 7.36 12.28
C ARG A 28 -17.67 6.53 13.41
N ILE A 29 -16.98 6.48 14.55
CA ILE A 29 -17.45 5.76 15.75
C ILE A 29 -18.87 6.19 16.13
N THR A 30 -19.18 7.49 16.12
CA THR A 30 -20.52 8.01 16.43
C THR A 30 -21.59 7.43 15.50
N GLN A 31 -21.31 7.38 14.19
CA GLN A 31 -22.21 6.79 13.20
C GLN A 31 -22.41 5.29 13.43
N MET A 32 -21.38 4.57 13.89
CA MET A 32 -21.51 3.15 14.23
C MET A 32 -22.52 2.93 15.36
N TYR A 33 -22.46 3.73 16.42
CA TYR A 33 -23.43 3.67 17.52
C TYR A 33 -24.83 4.11 17.06
N GLU A 34 -24.94 5.27 16.41
CA GLU A 34 -26.22 5.83 15.95
C GLU A 34 -27.00 4.90 15.02
N LYS A 35 -26.28 4.17 14.16
CA LYS A 35 -26.89 3.27 13.16
C LYS A 35 -26.98 1.81 13.65
N GLY A 36 -26.59 1.52 14.89
CA GLY A 36 -26.70 0.18 15.49
C GLY A 36 -25.70 -0.86 14.95
N ALA A 37 -24.51 -0.43 14.53
CA ALA A 37 -23.45 -1.33 14.10
C ALA A 37 -22.59 -1.87 15.27
N VAL A 38 -22.74 -1.28 16.46
CA VAL A 38 -22.01 -1.66 17.67
C VAL A 38 -22.87 -2.57 18.54
N LEU A 39 -22.32 -3.73 18.88
CA LEU A 39 -22.95 -4.74 19.72
C LEU A 39 -22.27 -4.76 21.09
N SER A 40 -23.03 -4.49 22.13
CA SER A 40 -22.53 -4.48 23.51
C SER A 40 -22.73 -5.82 24.21
N ASN A 41 -21.86 -6.12 25.17
CA ASN A 41 -21.98 -7.26 26.10
C ASN A 41 -21.98 -8.65 25.44
N LEU A 42 -21.41 -8.79 24.24
CA LEU A 42 -21.20 -10.11 23.64
C LEU A 42 -20.17 -10.91 24.44
N LYS A 43 -20.51 -12.16 24.76
CA LYS A 43 -19.62 -13.10 25.44
C LYS A 43 -19.18 -14.19 24.47
N PHE A 44 -18.04 -13.98 23.82
CA PHE A 44 -17.42 -14.96 22.94
C PHE A 44 -16.90 -16.17 23.72
N SER A 45 -16.56 -17.25 23.01
CA SER A 45 -15.93 -18.43 23.62
C SER A 45 -14.59 -18.04 24.27
N GLU A 46 -14.13 -18.83 25.24
CA GLU A 46 -12.92 -18.50 26.04
C GLU A 46 -11.64 -18.34 25.20
N GLU A 47 -11.63 -18.91 23.99
CA GLU A 47 -10.52 -18.81 23.02
C GLU A 47 -10.46 -17.45 22.31
N VAL A 48 -11.53 -16.65 22.39
CA VAL A 48 -11.70 -15.38 21.68
C VAL A 48 -11.60 -14.22 22.67
N ALA A 49 -10.43 -13.57 22.70
CA ALA A 49 -10.08 -12.53 23.67
C ALA A 49 -10.68 -11.14 23.38
N PHE A 50 -11.92 -11.04 22.90
CA PHE A 50 -12.59 -9.75 22.72
C PHE A 50 -13.29 -9.31 24.00
N LYS A 51 -13.03 -8.08 24.43
CA LYS A 51 -13.72 -7.43 25.56
C LYS A 51 -14.32 -6.12 25.09
N GLY A 52 -15.55 -5.86 25.51
CA GLY A 52 -16.25 -4.59 25.26
C GLY A 52 -17.13 -4.61 24.02
N ASP A 53 -17.40 -3.41 23.53
CA ASP A 53 -18.24 -3.17 22.37
C ASP A 53 -17.60 -3.71 21.10
N THR A 54 -18.38 -4.45 20.31
CA THR A 54 -17.89 -5.19 19.15
C THR A 54 -18.68 -4.84 17.90
N SER A 55 -18.00 -4.79 16.75
CA SER A 55 -18.65 -4.64 15.45
C SER A 55 -18.15 -5.71 14.49
N TYR A 56 -19.05 -6.17 13.62
CA TYR A 56 -18.66 -7.07 12.53
C TYR A 56 -18.16 -6.25 11.34
N THR A 57 -17.00 -6.67 10.82
CA THR A 57 -16.39 -6.26 9.56
C THR A 57 -16.18 -7.50 8.69
N ASP A 58 -15.94 -7.31 7.41
CA ASP A 58 -15.63 -8.38 6.47
C ASP A 58 -14.18 -8.31 5.99
N SER A 59 -13.71 -9.45 5.49
CA SER A 59 -12.50 -9.56 4.67
C SER A 59 -12.81 -9.73 3.18
N SER A 60 -14.03 -10.13 2.85
CA SER A 60 -14.48 -10.45 1.51
C SER A 60 -16.01 -10.51 1.47
N PHE A 61 -16.56 -10.28 0.28
CA PHE A 61 -17.97 -10.49 -0.03
C PHE A 61 -18.11 -11.19 -1.38
N PHE A 62 -19.27 -11.81 -1.61
CA PHE A 62 -19.55 -12.56 -2.84
C PHE A 62 -20.91 -12.15 -3.40
N PHE A 63 -21.01 -12.11 -4.72
CA PHE A 63 -22.28 -11.86 -5.41
C PHE A 63 -22.98 -13.17 -5.78
N GLY A 64 -24.30 -13.16 -5.69
CA GLY A 64 -25.13 -14.11 -6.43
C GLY A 64 -25.03 -13.87 -7.94
N MET A 65 -25.28 -14.90 -8.73
CA MET A 65 -25.24 -14.82 -10.20
C MET A 65 -26.24 -13.81 -10.78
N ASP A 66 -27.35 -13.59 -10.09
CA ASP A 66 -28.36 -12.58 -10.41
C ASP A 66 -27.79 -11.15 -10.30
N ILE A 67 -27.06 -10.86 -9.22
CA ILE A 67 -26.42 -9.55 -9.02
C ILE A 67 -25.26 -9.35 -10.00
N ALA A 68 -24.44 -10.38 -10.21
CA ALA A 68 -23.36 -10.32 -11.19
C ALA A 68 -23.90 -10.01 -12.61
N LYS A 69 -25.04 -10.60 -13.00
CA LYS A 69 -25.70 -10.31 -14.28
C LYS A 69 -26.23 -8.88 -14.36
N LYS A 70 -26.84 -8.36 -13.28
CA LYS A 70 -27.30 -6.95 -13.22
C LYS A 70 -26.14 -5.98 -13.42
N LEU A 71 -25.05 -6.16 -12.68
CA LEU A 71 -23.86 -5.30 -12.78
C LEU A 71 -23.19 -5.41 -14.16
N LEU A 72 -23.09 -6.62 -14.72
CA LEU A 72 -22.56 -6.81 -16.07
C LEU A 72 -23.42 -6.14 -17.14
N HIS A 73 -24.75 -6.22 -17.01
CA HIS A 73 -25.67 -5.53 -17.91
C HIS A 73 -25.53 -4.01 -17.80
N PHE A 74 -25.53 -3.48 -16.58
CA PHE A 74 -25.28 -2.07 -16.30
C PHE A 74 -23.97 -1.58 -16.93
N PHE A 75 -22.88 -2.34 -16.77
CA PHE A 75 -21.60 -2.00 -17.38
C PHE A 75 -21.69 -1.94 -18.90
N LYS A 76 -22.39 -2.88 -19.55
CA LYS A 76 -22.56 -2.87 -21.02
C LYS A 76 -23.36 -1.67 -21.52
N GLU A 77 -24.37 -1.23 -20.78
CA GLU A 77 -25.21 -0.09 -21.17
C GLU A 77 -24.54 1.26 -20.92
N ASN A 78 -23.65 1.33 -19.93
CA ASN A 78 -22.99 2.56 -19.48
C ASN A 78 -21.49 2.58 -19.81
N SER A 79 -21.03 1.72 -20.74
CA SER A 79 -19.63 1.67 -21.15
C SER A 79 -19.31 2.78 -22.18
N PRO A 80 -18.14 3.44 -22.09
CA PRO A 80 -17.14 3.31 -21.04
C PRO A 80 -17.58 4.03 -19.75
N LEU A 81 -17.29 3.44 -18.60
CA LEU A 81 -17.43 4.15 -17.32
C LEU A 81 -16.39 5.28 -17.26
N THR A 82 -16.84 6.48 -16.92
CA THR A 82 -15.98 7.69 -16.89
C THR A 82 -15.70 8.18 -15.48
N CYS A 83 -15.96 7.36 -14.46
CA CYS A 83 -15.79 7.70 -13.06
C CYS A 83 -15.34 6.48 -12.24
N GLU A 84 -14.69 6.72 -11.11
CA GLU A 84 -14.30 5.67 -10.17
C GLU A 84 -15.52 5.12 -9.43
N ILE A 85 -15.66 3.78 -9.40
CA ILE A 85 -16.71 3.07 -8.67
C ILE A 85 -16.06 2.15 -7.64
N ASP A 86 -16.41 2.31 -6.37
CA ASP A 86 -15.88 1.53 -5.25
C ASP A 86 -16.80 0.34 -4.96
N ALA A 87 -16.29 -0.88 -4.96
CA ALA A 87 -17.13 -2.06 -4.76
C ALA A 87 -17.77 -2.08 -3.36
N TYR A 88 -17.04 -1.63 -2.34
CA TYR A 88 -17.55 -1.56 -0.97
C TYR A 88 -18.50 -0.38 -0.78
N GLY A 89 -18.08 0.80 -1.22
CA GLY A 89 -18.82 2.05 -1.08
C GLY A 89 -20.07 2.08 -1.95
N ASP A 90 -20.00 1.63 -3.19
CA ASP A 90 -21.07 1.80 -4.18
C ASP A 90 -21.94 0.56 -4.35
N PHE A 91 -21.40 -0.66 -4.20
CA PHE A 91 -22.22 -1.87 -4.28
C PHE A 91 -22.80 -2.27 -2.92
N LEU A 92 -21.99 -2.37 -1.86
CA LEU A 92 -22.49 -2.88 -0.59
C LEU A 92 -23.41 -1.91 0.16
N GLN A 93 -23.13 -0.60 0.12
CA GLN A 93 -23.99 0.38 0.81
C GLN A 93 -25.38 0.53 0.18
N ALA A 94 -25.56 0.08 -1.06
CA ALA A 94 -26.87 0.01 -1.71
C ALA A 94 -27.74 -1.17 -1.25
N LEU A 95 -27.18 -2.10 -0.46
CA LEU A 95 -27.85 -3.34 -0.07
C LEU A 95 -28.47 -3.27 1.32
N GLY A 96 -29.50 -4.09 1.51
CA GLY A 96 -30.21 -4.25 2.77
C GLY A 96 -31.45 -3.35 2.89
N PRO A 97 -32.40 -3.72 3.76
CA PRO A 97 -33.68 -3.03 3.88
C PRO A 97 -33.58 -1.59 4.38
N LEU A 98 -32.45 -1.19 4.97
CA LEU A 98 -32.22 0.15 5.50
C LEU A 98 -31.12 0.93 4.75
N ALA A 99 -30.79 0.52 3.53
CA ALA A 99 -29.87 1.23 2.65
C ALA A 99 -30.41 2.63 2.28
N THR A 100 -29.51 3.61 2.16
CA THR A 100 -29.83 4.97 1.73
C THR A 100 -28.82 5.43 0.68
N SER A 101 -29.23 6.35 -0.20
CA SER A 101 -28.35 6.92 -1.22
C SER A 101 -27.42 8.01 -0.68
N GLU A 102 -27.39 8.27 0.64
CA GLU A 102 -26.60 9.36 1.24
C GLU A 102 -25.10 9.25 0.90
N TYR A 103 -24.60 8.02 0.73
CA TYR A 103 -23.18 7.79 0.46
C TYR A 103 -22.73 8.24 -0.95
N VAL A 104 -23.65 8.45 -1.90
CA VAL A 104 -23.25 8.72 -3.30
C VAL A 104 -22.43 9.99 -3.44
N HIS A 105 -22.63 10.95 -2.53
CA HIS A 105 -21.89 12.22 -2.43
C HIS A 105 -20.59 12.10 -1.64
N ASN A 106 -20.29 10.95 -1.03
CA ASN A 106 -19.06 10.77 -0.28
C ASN A 106 -17.87 10.58 -1.23
N THR A 107 -17.02 11.59 -1.28
CA THR A 107 -15.84 11.66 -2.14
C THR A 107 -14.54 11.29 -1.43
N SER A 108 -14.58 10.95 -0.13
CA SER A 108 -13.38 10.76 0.70
C SER A 108 -12.39 9.68 0.24
N ASN A 109 -12.83 8.74 -0.60
CA ASN A 109 -12.00 7.65 -1.12
C ASN A 109 -11.83 7.70 -2.64
N VAL A 110 -12.31 8.75 -3.31
CA VAL A 110 -12.23 8.87 -4.77
C VAL A 110 -10.93 9.55 -5.14
N THR A 111 -10.19 8.95 -6.07
CA THR A 111 -8.89 9.46 -6.53
C THR A 111 -9.08 10.63 -7.48
N HIS A 112 -10.02 10.51 -8.42
CA HIS A 112 -10.35 11.55 -9.39
C HIS A 112 -11.85 11.86 -9.39
N LEU A 113 -12.19 13.10 -9.05
CA LEU A 113 -13.56 13.58 -9.13
C LEU A 113 -13.94 13.86 -10.57
N THR A 114 -15.06 13.27 -10.99
CA THR A 114 -15.60 13.45 -12.33
C THR A 114 -17.07 13.88 -12.21
N PRO A 115 -17.58 14.69 -13.16
CA PRO A 115 -18.98 15.14 -13.13
C PRO A 115 -20.00 13.98 -13.10
N ASN A 116 -19.62 12.83 -13.66
CA ASN A 116 -20.47 11.64 -13.76
C ASN A 116 -20.46 10.75 -12.50
N LEU A 117 -19.60 11.03 -11.50
CA LEU A 117 -19.47 10.21 -10.31
C LEU A 117 -20.81 10.02 -9.57
N VAL A 118 -21.41 11.13 -9.12
CA VAL A 118 -22.67 11.10 -8.37
C VAL A 118 -23.82 10.52 -9.20
N PRO A 119 -24.04 10.95 -10.46
CA PRO A 119 -25.06 10.34 -11.32
C PRO A 119 -24.90 8.82 -11.48
N THR A 120 -23.69 8.33 -11.71
CA THR A 120 -23.43 6.89 -11.91
C THR A 120 -23.67 6.11 -10.62
N ARG A 121 -23.22 6.64 -9.47
CA ARG A 121 -23.47 6.03 -8.16
C ARG A 121 -24.96 5.95 -7.81
N LEU A 122 -25.74 6.97 -8.16
CA LEU A 122 -27.19 6.95 -7.98
C LEU A 122 -27.87 5.87 -8.84
N GLN A 123 -27.42 5.69 -10.09
CA GLN A 123 -27.94 4.62 -10.95
C GLN A 123 -27.61 3.23 -10.37
N ILE A 124 -26.39 3.05 -9.86
CA ILE A 124 -25.98 1.81 -9.18
C ILE A 124 -26.82 1.57 -7.92
N PHE A 125 -27.05 2.61 -7.12
CA PHE A 125 -27.91 2.52 -5.94
C PHE A 125 -29.30 2.04 -6.32
N GLU A 126 -29.97 2.68 -7.29
CA GLU A 126 -31.32 2.28 -7.71
C GLU A 126 -31.35 0.87 -8.35
N LEU A 127 -30.28 0.45 -9.03
CA LEU A 127 -30.14 -0.91 -9.57
C LEU A 127 -30.10 -1.99 -8.48
N LEU A 128 -29.42 -1.70 -7.37
CA LEU A 128 -29.13 -2.66 -6.30
C LEU A 128 -30.09 -2.57 -5.11
N LYS A 129 -30.75 -1.44 -4.92
CA LYS A 129 -31.70 -1.19 -3.84
C LYS A 129 -32.77 -2.28 -3.74
N GLY A 130 -33.06 -2.68 -2.51
CA GLY A 130 -33.99 -3.77 -2.23
C GLY A 130 -33.39 -5.17 -2.37
N THR A 131 -32.11 -5.28 -2.72
CA THR A 131 -31.37 -6.54 -2.66
C THR A 131 -30.96 -6.83 -1.22
N ASP A 132 -31.22 -8.06 -0.75
CA ASP A 132 -30.80 -8.54 0.56
C ASP A 132 -29.27 -8.69 0.63
N ILE A 133 -28.72 -8.42 1.82
CA ILE A 133 -27.35 -8.80 2.19
C ILE A 133 -27.39 -9.76 3.37
N ASN A 134 -26.71 -10.90 3.22
CA ASN A 134 -26.59 -11.93 4.23
C ASN A 134 -25.14 -12.05 4.67
N LEU A 135 -24.94 -12.18 5.97
CA LEU A 135 -23.63 -12.29 6.60
C LEU A 135 -23.40 -13.72 7.06
N LEU A 136 -22.16 -14.18 6.91
CA LEU A 136 -21.64 -15.34 7.61
C LEU A 136 -20.73 -14.84 8.73
N LEU A 137 -21.26 -14.72 9.95
CA LEU A 137 -20.49 -14.29 11.11
C LEU A 137 -19.48 -15.39 11.47
N MET A 138 -18.19 -15.04 11.47
CA MET A 138 -17.10 -15.94 11.83
C MET A 138 -16.52 -15.55 13.20
N ASN A 139 -17.22 -15.90 14.27
CA ASN A 139 -16.91 -15.47 15.64
C ASN A 139 -15.58 -16.00 16.18
N ALA A 140 -15.11 -17.13 15.65
CA ALA A 140 -13.81 -17.71 16.00
C ALA A 140 -12.67 -17.18 15.11
N SER A 141 -12.97 -16.40 14.06
CA SER A 141 -11.95 -15.88 13.15
C SER A 141 -11.28 -14.66 13.75
N LYS A 142 -9.95 -14.58 13.58
CA LYS A 142 -9.19 -13.35 13.83
C LYS A 142 -9.05 -12.61 12.52
N PHE A 143 -9.40 -11.33 12.54
CA PHE A 143 -9.15 -10.44 11.42
C PHE A 143 -7.85 -9.68 11.72
N ILE A 144 -6.80 -9.96 10.96
CA ILE A 144 -5.55 -9.19 11.02
C ILE A 144 -5.55 -8.26 9.81
N HIS A 145 -5.47 -6.97 10.09
CA HIS A 145 -5.28 -5.94 9.08
C HIS A 145 -3.83 -5.48 9.12
N ILE A 146 -3.19 -5.45 7.96
CA ILE A 146 -1.83 -4.93 7.79
C ILE A 146 -1.95 -3.72 6.87
N GLY A 147 -2.24 -2.56 7.45
CA GLY A 147 -2.54 -1.34 6.71
C GLY A 147 -1.40 -0.32 6.67
N THR A 148 -0.42 -0.48 7.55
CA THR A 148 0.73 0.42 7.66
C THR A 148 2.05 -0.33 7.51
N THR A 149 3.09 0.38 7.08
CA THR A 149 4.47 -0.12 7.06
C THR A 149 4.90 -0.63 8.44
N LYS A 150 4.50 0.06 9.52
CA LYS A 150 4.76 -0.34 10.91
C LYS A 150 4.08 -1.65 11.29
N GLU A 151 2.80 -1.82 10.94
CA GLU A 151 2.09 -3.09 11.13
C GLU A 151 2.76 -4.21 10.33
N TYR A 152 3.17 -3.94 9.08
CA TYR A 152 3.88 -4.91 8.25
C TYR A 152 5.19 -5.37 8.90
N ILE A 153 6.03 -4.43 9.34
CA ILE A 153 7.26 -4.73 10.08
C ILE A 153 6.94 -5.51 11.36
N TYR A 154 5.95 -5.07 12.14
CA TYR A 154 5.56 -5.72 13.39
C TYR A 154 5.18 -7.20 13.17
N HIS A 155 4.26 -7.45 12.25
CA HIS A 155 3.73 -8.79 12.02
C HIS A 155 4.80 -9.76 11.48
N PHE A 156 5.63 -9.32 10.53
CA PHE A 156 6.66 -10.17 9.94
C PHE A 156 7.94 -10.30 10.80
N CYS A 157 8.21 -9.34 11.70
CA CYS A 157 9.43 -9.36 12.51
C CYS A 157 9.21 -9.77 13.97
N PHE A 158 8.03 -9.54 14.54
CA PHE A 158 7.84 -9.60 16.01
C PHE A 158 6.61 -10.39 16.47
N ASP A 159 5.55 -10.46 15.66
CA ASP A 159 4.31 -11.15 16.03
C ASP A 159 4.45 -12.67 15.93
N THR A 160 5.10 -13.27 16.93
CA THR A 160 5.35 -14.72 16.98
C THR A 160 4.05 -15.51 16.94
N LYS A 161 2.97 -14.98 17.51
CA LYS A 161 1.67 -15.66 17.53
C LYS A 161 1.08 -15.75 16.13
N LEU A 162 1.08 -14.65 15.38
CA LEU A 162 0.66 -14.65 13.98
C LEU A 162 1.56 -15.57 13.14
N GLN A 163 2.87 -15.50 13.37
CA GLN A 163 3.85 -16.33 12.65
C GLN A 163 3.58 -17.82 12.88
N ASP A 164 3.34 -18.23 14.12
CA ASP A 164 3.01 -19.61 14.46
C ASP A 164 1.65 -20.04 13.87
N GLU A 165 0.62 -19.19 13.97
CA GLU A 165 -0.74 -19.48 13.48
C GLU A 165 -0.82 -19.61 11.94
N LEU A 166 0.02 -18.86 11.21
CA LEU A 166 0.05 -18.85 9.74
C LEU A 166 1.23 -19.62 9.14
N GLY A 167 2.13 -20.16 9.96
CA GLY A 167 3.35 -20.82 9.50
C GLY A 167 4.33 -19.88 8.79
N LEU A 168 4.37 -18.60 9.18
CA LEU A 168 5.29 -17.61 8.61
C LEU A 168 6.70 -17.82 9.18
N VAL A 169 7.68 -17.82 8.30
CA VAL A 169 9.10 -17.92 8.66
C VAL A 169 9.84 -16.69 8.18
N LYS A 170 10.82 -16.23 8.97
CA LYS A 170 11.66 -15.08 8.65
C LYS A 170 12.70 -15.33 7.56
N ASP A 171 12.95 -16.58 7.21
CA ASP A 171 13.77 -16.97 6.07
C ASP A 171 12.91 -17.81 5.14
N CYS A 172 12.25 -17.16 4.19
CA CYS A 172 11.31 -17.80 3.29
C CYS A 172 11.79 -17.70 1.84
N PHE A 173 12.20 -18.84 1.27
CA PHE A 173 12.54 -18.94 -0.15
C PHE A 173 13.65 -17.98 -0.57
N ASN A 174 14.80 -18.04 0.10
CA ASN A 174 15.94 -17.18 -0.19
C ASN A 174 17.15 -17.98 -0.67
N THR A 175 18.07 -17.29 -1.35
CA THR A 175 19.42 -17.80 -1.56
C THR A 175 20.47 -16.79 -1.13
N PHE A 176 21.57 -17.31 -0.58
CA PHE A 176 22.67 -16.51 -0.05
C PHE A 176 23.94 -16.80 -0.83
N THR A 177 24.51 -15.77 -1.47
CA THR A 177 25.72 -15.90 -2.27
C THR A 177 26.97 -15.57 -1.45
N GLU A 178 27.98 -16.43 -1.49
CA GLU A 178 29.29 -16.13 -0.89
C GLU A 178 30.12 -15.30 -1.85
N ILE A 179 30.52 -14.07 -1.46
CA ILE A 179 31.44 -13.25 -2.28
C ILE A 179 32.89 -13.73 -2.11
N LYS A 180 33.22 -14.25 -0.92
CA LYS A 180 34.51 -14.89 -0.64
C LYS A 180 34.27 -16.29 -0.08
N PRO A 181 34.92 -17.34 -0.64
CA PRO A 181 34.74 -18.70 -0.15
C PRO A 181 35.17 -18.77 1.31
N SER A 182 34.20 -19.08 2.19
CA SER A 182 34.40 -19.21 3.62
C SER A 182 34.41 -20.69 4.00
N ALA A 183 35.38 -21.13 4.81
CA ALA A 183 35.45 -22.52 5.28
C ALA A 183 34.26 -22.95 6.17
N LYS A 184 33.41 -21.99 6.58
CA LYS A 184 32.13 -22.23 7.25
C LYS A 184 31.02 -21.60 6.41
N LYS A 185 30.09 -22.42 5.91
CA LYS A 185 28.81 -21.91 5.40
C LYS A 185 28.13 -21.18 6.55
N ARG A 186 28.08 -19.84 6.50
CA ARG A 186 27.31 -19.07 7.49
C ARG A 186 25.84 -19.38 7.25
N LYS A 187 25.16 -19.92 8.25
CA LYS A 187 23.71 -20.04 8.18
C LYS A 187 23.12 -18.67 8.44
N PHE A 188 21.96 -18.38 7.86
CA PHE A 188 21.25 -17.13 8.11
C PHE A 188 21.00 -16.86 9.61
N SER A 189 20.83 -17.92 10.41
CA SER A 189 20.76 -17.87 11.88
C SER A 189 21.94 -17.15 12.54
N ASP A 190 23.07 -17.04 11.85
CA ASP A 190 24.32 -16.49 12.35
C ASP A 190 24.52 -15.01 11.94
N THR A 191 23.71 -14.45 11.02
CA THR A 191 23.95 -13.10 10.44
C THR A 191 22.72 -12.19 10.23
N GLY A 192 21.47 -12.59 10.51
CA GLY A 192 20.32 -11.69 10.34
C GLY A 192 19.10 -12.07 11.17
N LEU A 193 18.54 -11.13 11.93
CA LEU A 193 17.34 -11.32 12.76
C LEU A 193 16.04 -10.88 12.04
N GLY A 194 16.17 -10.22 10.89
CA GLY A 194 15.06 -9.65 10.10
C GLY A 194 14.29 -10.68 9.29
N CYS A 195 13.18 -10.26 8.69
CA CYS A 195 12.39 -11.09 7.79
C CYS A 195 12.90 -10.92 6.35
N ILE A 196 13.37 -12.00 5.74
CA ILE A 196 13.83 -12.05 4.35
C ILE A 196 12.94 -13.03 3.58
N MET A 197 12.42 -12.60 2.45
CA MET A 197 11.52 -13.41 1.62
C MET A 197 11.86 -13.31 0.13
N HIS A 198 11.84 -14.42 -0.59
CA HIS A 198 11.97 -14.45 -2.05
C HIS A 198 13.18 -13.68 -2.61
N SER A 199 14.32 -13.72 -1.94
CA SER A 199 15.47 -12.86 -2.25
C SER A 199 16.77 -13.62 -2.49
N CYS A 200 17.66 -13.02 -3.29
CA CYS A 200 19.01 -13.49 -3.54
C CYS A 200 19.99 -12.40 -3.09
N ILE A 201 20.73 -12.62 -2.00
CA ILE A 201 21.61 -11.59 -1.43
C ILE A 201 22.96 -12.17 -0.96
N PRO A 202 24.03 -11.38 -0.89
CA PRO A 202 25.29 -11.84 -0.33
C PRO A 202 25.22 -12.18 1.16
N THR A 203 26.04 -13.14 1.60
CA THR A 203 26.16 -13.51 3.02
C THR A 203 26.69 -12.38 3.92
N GLU A 204 27.33 -11.38 3.30
CA GLU A 204 27.88 -10.19 3.94
C GLU A 204 26.86 -9.06 4.10
N CYS A 205 25.66 -9.20 3.52
CA CYS A 205 24.54 -8.30 3.83
C CYS A 205 24.16 -8.41 5.32
N PHE A 206 23.71 -7.29 5.88
CA PHE A 206 23.14 -7.24 7.22
C PHE A 206 21.70 -6.78 7.14
N VAL A 207 20.78 -7.57 7.71
CA VAL A 207 19.36 -7.23 7.81
C VAL A 207 18.94 -7.25 9.27
N SER A 208 18.57 -6.08 9.77
CA SER A 208 18.18 -5.86 11.17
C SER A 208 16.92 -6.65 11.57
N SER A 209 16.77 -6.94 12.86
CA SER A 209 15.64 -7.71 13.43
C SER A 209 14.26 -7.12 13.16
N ASN A 210 14.20 -5.82 12.88
CA ASN A 210 12.99 -5.03 12.65
C ASN A 210 12.88 -4.59 11.19
N THR A 211 13.31 -5.43 10.25
CA THR A 211 13.36 -5.06 8.83
C THR A 211 12.84 -6.21 7.99
N VAL A 212 12.08 -5.85 6.96
CA VAL A 212 11.61 -6.78 5.94
C VAL A 212 12.37 -6.54 4.64
N LEU A 213 12.96 -7.58 4.07
CA LEU A 213 13.62 -7.55 2.77
C LEU A 213 12.98 -8.60 1.87
N GLU A 214 12.38 -8.18 0.76
CA GLU A 214 11.60 -9.08 -0.09
C GLU A 214 11.83 -8.85 -1.59
N TYR A 215 11.81 -9.93 -2.37
CA TYR A 215 11.99 -9.89 -3.83
C TYR A 215 13.24 -9.12 -4.29
N CYS A 216 14.29 -9.12 -3.47
CA CYS A 216 15.51 -8.38 -3.74
C CYS A 216 16.57 -9.28 -4.37
N HIS A 217 17.38 -8.70 -5.26
CA HIS A 217 18.48 -9.40 -5.91
C HIS A 217 19.75 -8.54 -5.87
N PHE A 218 20.63 -8.84 -4.92
CA PHE A 218 21.89 -8.13 -4.74
C PHE A 218 23.07 -9.05 -5.09
N GLU A 219 24.05 -8.52 -5.80
CA GLU A 219 25.36 -9.15 -6.01
C GLU A 219 26.43 -8.53 -5.11
N LEU A 220 26.16 -7.33 -4.61
CA LEU A 220 27.05 -6.59 -3.70
C LEU A 220 26.45 -6.51 -2.29
N PRO A 221 27.29 -6.52 -1.23
CA PRO A 221 26.80 -6.44 0.13
C PRO A 221 26.18 -5.08 0.43
N LEU A 222 25.02 -5.10 1.08
CA LEU A 222 24.32 -3.91 1.52
C LEU A 222 23.98 -4.03 3.02
N GLN A 223 24.34 -3.01 3.80
CA GLN A 223 23.93 -2.89 5.19
C GLN A 223 22.54 -2.25 5.24
N VAL A 224 21.51 -3.06 5.49
CA VAL A 224 20.13 -2.56 5.47
C VAL A 224 19.83 -1.85 6.79
N GLY A 225 19.40 -0.60 6.66
CA GLY A 225 19.00 0.22 7.79
C GLY A 225 17.80 -0.37 8.53
N GLN A 226 17.84 -0.31 9.86
CA GLN A 226 16.78 -0.75 10.76
C GLN A 226 15.41 -0.12 10.46
N ASN A 227 14.36 -0.81 10.90
CA ASN A 227 12.97 -0.35 10.84
C ASN A 227 12.50 -0.03 9.41
N SER A 228 12.94 -0.85 8.45
CA SER A 228 12.74 -0.59 7.03
C SER A 228 12.04 -1.74 6.31
N ILE A 229 11.52 -1.43 5.13
CA ILE A 229 11.02 -2.40 4.15
C ILE A 229 11.77 -2.15 2.84
N ILE A 230 12.46 -3.16 2.34
CA ILE A 230 13.18 -3.12 1.06
C ILE A 230 12.55 -4.16 0.15
N SER A 231 11.85 -3.73 -0.89
CA SER A 231 11.02 -4.61 -1.72
C SER A 231 11.34 -4.44 -3.20
N ASN A 232 11.44 -5.54 -3.95
CA ASN A 232 11.72 -5.54 -5.39
C ASN A 232 13.01 -4.79 -5.80
N CYS A 233 14.01 -4.62 -4.94
CA CYS A 233 15.22 -3.87 -5.31
C CYS A 233 16.29 -4.79 -5.91
N ALA A 234 17.11 -4.29 -6.85
CA ALA A 234 18.21 -5.04 -7.43
C ALA A 234 19.52 -4.25 -7.48
N LEU A 235 20.65 -4.90 -7.23
CA LEU A 235 21.98 -4.30 -7.18
C LEU A 235 22.98 -5.23 -7.86
N PHE A 236 23.26 -4.97 -9.14
CA PHE A 236 24.19 -5.74 -9.97
C PHE A 236 25.52 -5.02 -10.12
N GLU A 237 26.63 -5.74 -9.94
CA GLU A 237 27.97 -5.14 -9.97
C GLU A 237 28.29 -4.56 -11.36
N GLU A 238 27.90 -5.28 -12.43
CA GLU A 238 28.14 -4.87 -13.82
C GLU A 238 27.42 -3.59 -14.24
N GLU A 239 26.36 -3.19 -13.52
CA GLU A 239 25.61 -1.97 -13.80
C GLU A 239 26.16 -0.74 -13.05
N LEU A 240 27.11 -0.94 -12.13
CA LEU A 240 27.82 0.14 -11.46
C LEU A 240 29.01 0.58 -12.33
N SER A 241 28.94 1.78 -12.88
CA SER A 241 30.07 2.43 -13.56
C SER A 241 30.81 3.38 -12.61
N ASP A 242 32.00 3.86 -13.01
CA ASP A 242 32.83 4.80 -12.22
C ASP A 242 32.07 6.06 -11.75
N ASN A 243 30.97 6.42 -12.42
CA ASN A 243 30.16 7.60 -12.12
C ASN A 243 28.99 7.35 -11.16
N LEU A 244 28.75 6.10 -10.74
CA LEU A 244 27.63 5.74 -9.87
C LEU A 244 28.18 5.21 -8.52
N PRO A 245 27.87 5.85 -7.38
CA PRO A 245 28.42 5.42 -6.10
C PRO A 245 27.88 4.04 -5.73
N THR A 246 28.76 3.11 -5.35
CA THR A 246 28.33 1.82 -4.80
C THR A 246 27.66 2.04 -3.44
N PRO A 247 26.37 1.71 -3.27
CA PRO A 247 25.70 1.86 -2.00
C PRO A 247 26.22 0.80 -1.02
N THR A 248 26.70 1.24 0.13
CA THR A 248 27.16 0.34 1.20
C THR A 248 26.11 0.15 2.30
N GLN A 249 25.16 1.09 2.41
CA GLN A 249 24.11 1.07 3.41
C GLN A 249 22.85 1.79 2.93
N THR A 250 21.70 1.38 3.47
CA THR A 250 20.44 2.15 3.33
C THR A 250 20.18 2.99 4.58
N PRO A 251 19.44 4.11 4.48
CA PRO A 251 18.92 4.82 5.65
C PRO A 251 18.03 3.94 6.53
N HIS A 252 17.81 4.38 7.78
CA HIS A 252 16.85 3.78 8.71
C HIS A 252 15.44 4.33 8.48
N ASN A 253 14.42 3.60 8.95
CA ASN A 253 13.03 4.03 8.94
C ASN A 253 12.47 4.28 7.53
N ILE A 254 12.91 3.51 6.53
CA ILE A 254 12.50 3.72 5.14
C ILE A 254 11.67 2.59 4.56
N PHE A 255 10.78 2.93 3.65
CA PHE A 255 10.22 2.02 2.66
C PHE A 255 10.88 2.30 1.32
N LEU A 256 11.50 1.26 0.73
CA LEU A 256 12.03 1.28 -0.64
C LEU A 256 11.32 0.23 -1.47
N HIS A 257 10.85 0.65 -2.66
CA HIS A 257 10.26 -0.28 -3.60
C HIS A 257 10.54 0.12 -5.05
N THR A 258 11.10 -0.81 -5.83
CA THR A 258 11.33 -0.56 -7.26
C THR A 258 10.17 -1.10 -8.10
N VAL A 259 9.63 -0.24 -8.97
CA VAL A 259 8.54 -0.52 -9.89
C VAL A 259 9.03 -0.34 -11.32
N ALA A 260 8.76 -1.31 -12.20
CA ALA A 260 8.91 -1.13 -13.63
C ALA A 260 7.71 -0.35 -14.18
N VAL A 261 7.96 0.65 -15.01
CA VAL A 261 6.97 1.50 -15.65
C VAL A 261 7.19 1.55 -17.16
N ARG A 262 6.13 1.79 -17.92
CA ARG A 262 6.16 2.01 -19.37
C ARG A 262 6.20 3.51 -19.63
N HIS A 263 7.33 4.00 -20.13
CA HIS A 263 7.53 5.40 -20.47
C HIS A 263 8.11 5.50 -21.88
N GLN A 264 7.44 6.24 -22.77
CA GLN A 264 7.82 6.40 -24.19
C GLN A 264 8.09 5.04 -24.86
N ASP A 265 7.15 4.11 -24.73
CA ASP A 265 7.20 2.72 -25.22
C ASP A 265 8.32 1.83 -24.66
N GLN A 266 9.18 2.35 -23.79
CA GLN A 266 10.26 1.62 -23.14
C GLN A 266 9.92 1.26 -21.69
N THR A 267 10.44 0.13 -21.22
CA THR A 267 10.45 -0.17 -19.78
C THR A 267 11.52 0.70 -19.10
N LYS A 268 11.10 1.46 -18.09
CA LYS A 268 11.95 2.21 -17.16
C LYS A 268 11.66 1.74 -15.74
N TYR A 269 12.44 2.20 -14.78
CA TYR A 269 12.29 1.83 -13.37
C TYR A 269 12.29 3.06 -12.48
N ALA A 270 11.33 3.11 -11.55
CA ALA A 270 11.26 4.10 -10.49
C ALA A 270 11.44 3.37 -9.15
N THR A 271 12.34 3.86 -8.30
CA THR A 271 12.47 3.37 -6.92
C THR A 271 11.87 4.41 -6.02
N VAL A 272 10.73 4.06 -5.44
CA VAL A 272 10.03 4.95 -4.51
C VAL A 272 10.69 4.85 -3.15
N VAL A 273 10.81 5.99 -2.47
CA VAL A 273 11.39 6.10 -1.14
C VAL A 273 10.45 6.91 -0.26
N PHE A 274 10.10 6.34 0.89
CA PHE A 274 9.30 7.01 1.91
C PHE A 274 9.89 6.74 3.28
N HIS A 275 9.68 7.63 4.24
CA HIS A 275 9.78 7.25 5.63
C HIS A 275 8.63 6.29 5.96
N ILE A 276 8.83 5.36 6.89
CA ILE A 276 7.74 4.50 7.36
C ILE A 276 6.59 5.27 8.06
N ASP A 277 6.78 6.58 8.32
CA ASP A 277 5.81 7.47 8.95
C ASP A 277 5.22 8.50 7.98
N ASP A 278 5.66 8.50 6.71
CA ASP A 278 5.10 9.41 5.73
C ASP A 278 3.63 9.04 5.47
N ASP A 279 2.75 10.03 5.56
CA ASP A 279 1.33 9.88 5.22
C ASP A 279 1.13 10.28 3.76
N LEU A 280 1.11 9.28 2.88
CA LEU A 280 1.02 9.49 1.43
C LEU A 280 -0.24 10.26 1.01
N LYS A 281 -1.33 10.16 1.78
CA LYS A 281 -2.65 10.69 1.43
C LYS A 281 -2.96 12.00 2.14
N LYS A 282 -2.10 12.44 3.06
CA LYS A 282 -2.30 13.70 3.78
C LYS A 282 -2.37 14.85 2.78
N GLN A 283 -3.55 15.46 2.72
CA GLN A 283 -3.81 16.60 1.87
C GLN A 283 -3.18 17.85 2.50
N VAL A 284 -2.43 18.60 1.70
CA VAL A 284 -1.82 19.87 2.05
C VAL A 284 -2.20 20.93 1.00
N PRO A 285 -2.47 22.19 1.38
CA PRO A 285 -2.63 23.25 0.42
C PRO A 285 -1.38 23.41 -0.44
N ILE A 286 -1.55 23.58 -1.75
CA ILE A 286 -0.42 23.80 -2.68
C ILE A 286 0.42 25.01 -2.24
N SER A 287 -0.21 26.06 -1.68
CA SER A 287 0.49 27.24 -1.14
C SER A 287 1.49 26.92 -0.02
N ASN A 288 1.29 25.81 0.69
CA ASN A 288 2.10 25.40 1.85
C ASN A 288 2.85 24.09 1.58
N VAL A 289 2.92 23.66 0.32
CA VAL A 289 3.46 22.34 -0.03
C VAL A 289 4.91 22.15 0.40
N ILE A 290 5.72 23.21 0.40
CA ILE A 290 7.14 23.18 0.76
C ILE A 290 7.37 22.78 2.23
N GLU A 291 6.37 22.98 3.09
CA GLU A 291 6.36 22.62 4.51
C GLU A 291 5.76 21.22 4.75
N ALA A 292 5.36 20.50 3.69
CA ALA A 292 4.85 19.15 3.82
C ALA A 292 5.95 18.20 4.31
N SER A 293 5.58 17.29 5.22
CA SER A 293 6.55 16.32 5.75
C SER A 293 6.84 15.22 4.73
N TYR A 294 8.12 14.94 4.51
CA TYR A 294 8.63 13.87 3.65
C TYR A 294 10.00 13.40 4.16
N LEU A 295 10.22 12.08 4.26
CA LEU A 295 11.46 11.49 4.79
C LEU A 295 11.80 11.97 6.22
N GLY A 296 10.79 12.36 7.00
CA GLY A 296 10.96 12.91 8.35
C GLY A 296 11.42 14.38 8.42
N TYR A 297 11.44 15.09 7.28
CA TYR A 297 11.80 16.52 7.18
C TYR A 297 10.76 17.28 6.36
N ASP A 298 10.94 18.59 6.18
CA ASP A 298 10.15 19.37 5.23
C ASP A 298 10.57 19.04 3.78
N ILE A 299 9.61 18.90 2.87
CA ILE A 299 9.88 18.47 1.48
C ILE A 299 10.79 19.44 0.73
N GLN A 300 10.78 20.74 1.11
CA GLN A 300 11.74 21.72 0.61
C GLN A 300 13.18 21.24 0.72
N ARG A 301 13.52 20.58 1.83
CA ARG A 301 14.87 20.04 2.04
C ARG A 301 15.22 18.99 0.99
N PHE A 302 14.30 18.11 0.64
CA PHE A 302 14.53 17.13 -0.41
C PHE A 302 14.68 17.80 -1.78
N ILE A 303 13.81 18.76 -2.09
CA ILE A 303 13.83 19.51 -3.36
C ILE A 303 15.17 20.21 -3.56
N GLU A 304 15.64 20.96 -2.55
CA GLU A 304 16.89 21.72 -2.62
C GLU A 304 18.11 20.80 -2.70
N ASN A 305 18.17 19.77 -1.84
CA ASN A 305 19.32 18.85 -1.81
C ASN A 305 19.39 17.91 -3.02
N CYS A 306 18.29 17.73 -3.73
CA CYS A 306 18.26 16.93 -4.95
C CYS A 306 18.21 17.76 -6.23
N LYS A 307 18.21 19.11 -6.13
CA LYS A 307 18.07 20.04 -7.27
C LYS A 307 16.85 19.71 -8.13
N LEU A 308 15.74 19.37 -7.48
CA LEU A 308 14.53 18.91 -8.14
C LEU A 308 13.79 20.12 -8.77
N THR A 309 13.92 20.29 -10.07
CA THR A 309 13.31 21.42 -10.81
C THR A 309 11.91 21.11 -11.34
N GLN A 310 11.62 19.85 -11.60
CA GLN A 310 10.33 19.34 -12.11
C GLN A 310 9.33 19.06 -10.97
N PHE A 311 9.51 19.66 -9.80
CA PHE A 311 8.48 19.70 -8.75
C PHE A 311 7.37 20.69 -9.18
N GLN A 312 6.74 20.43 -10.33
CA GLN A 312 5.59 21.20 -10.80
C GLN A 312 4.34 20.55 -10.23
N LEU A 313 3.64 21.29 -9.38
CA LEU A 313 2.27 20.97 -9.01
C LEU A 313 1.41 21.69 -10.05
N ASP A 314 0.82 20.96 -10.98
CA ASP A 314 -0.15 21.57 -11.89
C ASP A 314 -1.30 22.17 -11.06
N GLU A 315 -1.76 23.38 -11.40
CA GLU A 315 -2.97 23.96 -10.78
C GLU A 315 -4.20 23.06 -10.98
N ASP A 316 -4.14 22.18 -11.98
CA ASP A 316 -5.11 21.14 -12.32
C ASP A 316 -4.96 19.84 -11.51
N THR A 317 -4.11 19.77 -10.48
CA THR A 317 -4.02 18.61 -9.56
C THR A 317 -5.29 18.47 -8.73
N GLY A 318 -6.40 18.04 -9.35
CA GLY A 318 -7.56 17.40 -8.76
C GLY A 318 -8.09 17.99 -7.46
N GLY A 319 -7.86 19.28 -7.21
CA GLY A 319 -8.10 19.91 -5.93
C GLY A 319 -9.56 19.71 -5.58
N VAL A 320 -9.80 18.90 -4.54
CA VAL A 320 -11.16 18.60 -4.09
C VAL A 320 -11.80 19.92 -3.69
N GLN A 321 -12.67 20.46 -4.55
CA GLN A 321 -13.66 21.43 -4.11
C GLN A 321 -14.56 20.69 -3.14
N ARG A 322 -14.32 20.87 -1.83
CA ARG A 322 -15.27 20.43 -0.82
C ARG A 322 -16.46 21.38 -0.88
N GLU A 323 -17.64 20.87 -1.22
CA GLU A 323 -18.89 21.64 -1.13
C GLU A 323 -19.04 22.19 0.29
N GLY A 324 -19.04 23.52 0.43
CA GLY A 324 -19.22 24.23 1.70
C GLY A 324 -18.05 25.13 2.13
N GLU A 325 -16.90 25.07 1.46
CA GLU A 325 -15.77 25.98 1.69
C GLU A 325 -15.65 26.89 0.44
N GLY A 326 -15.83 28.22 0.61
CA GLY A 326 -15.68 29.20 -0.48
C GLY A 326 -14.28 29.13 -1.12
N GLU A 327 -14.12 29.67 -2.35
CA GLU A 327 -12.88 29.63 -3.17
C GLU A 327 -11.87 28.56 -2.71
N GLY A 328 -12.19 27.30 -2.97
CA GLY A 328 -11.46 26.15 -2.42
C GLY A 328 -9.98 26.18 -2.76
N GLN A 329 -9.12 26.13 -1.74
CA GLN A 329 -7.67 26.02 -1.92
C GLN A 329 -7.34 24.72 -2.66
N ALA A 330 -6.54 24.81 -3.72
CA ALA A 330 -6.02 23.61 -4.38
C ALA A 330 -5.15 22.80 -3.40
N LEU A 331 -5.43 21.49 -3.34
CA LEU A 331 -4.78 20.56 -2.42
C LEU A 331 -3.93 19.56 -3.21
N THR A 332 -2.88 19.07 -2.57
CA THR A 332 -2.03 17.98 -3.07
C THR A 332 -1.62 17.06 -1.93
N SER A 333 -1.00 15.93 -2.25
CA SER A 333 -0.44 14.99 -1.28
C SER A 333 0.80 14.32 -1.85
N LEU A 334 1.61 13.64 -1.02
CA LEU A 334 2.79 12.91 -1.49
C LEU A 334 2.45 11.87 -2.58
N TRP A 335 1.19 11.40 -2.65
CA TRP A 335 0.70 10.53 -3.72
C TRP A 335 0.84 11.15 -5.12
N GLN A 336 0.62 12.47 -5.23
CA GLN A 336 0.63 13.22 -6.49
C GLN A 336 1.93 13.98 -6.75
N MET A 337 2.84 14.03 -5.80
CA MET A 337 4.10 14.76 -5.96
C MET A 337 5.09 13.97 -6.83
N CYS A 338 5.61 14.59 -7.89
CA CYS A 338 6.61 13.98 -8.77
C CYS A 338 8.00 13.98 -8.11
N LEU A 339 8.31 12.90 -7.38
CA LEU A 339 9.52 12.78 -6.55
C LEU A 339 10.51 11.73 -7.06
N PHE A 340 10.07 10.80 -7.90
CA PHE A 340 10.80 9.58 -8.18
C PHE A 340 11.39 9.61 -9.60
N PRO A 341 12.71 9.72 -9.77
CA PRO A 341 13.34 9.75 -11.09
C PRO A 341 13.23 8.39 -11.80
N LEU A 342 12.94 8.42 -13.10
CA LEU A 342 12.98 7.25 -13.96
C LEU A 342 14.41 6.91 -14.38
N GLU A 343 14.73 5.62 -14.34
CA GLU A 343 16.02 5.09 -14.78
C GLU A 343 15.86 3.89 -15.72
N SER A 344 16.94 3.57 -16.43
CA SER A 344 16.97 2.50 -17.44
C SER A 344 17.05 1.10 -16.84
N SER A 345 17.50 0.97 -15.59
CA SER A 345 17.62 -0.30 -14.88
C SER A 345 17.24 -0.18 -13.41
N MET A 346 16.96 -1.32 -12.78
CA MET A 346 16.61 -1.39 -11.36
C MET A 346 17.78 -0.95 -10.46
N THR A 347 19.02 -1.32 -10.79
CA THR A 347 20.20 -0.92 -10.03
C THR A 347 20.43 0.59 -10.08
N ARG A 348 20.37 1.19 -11.26
CA ARG A 348 20.52 2.65 -11.39
C ARG A 348 19.42 3.39 -10.63
N SER A 349 18.18 2.91 -10.74
CA SER A 349 17.03 3.47 -10.02
C SER A 349 17.19 3.38 -8.49
N LEU A 350 17.64 2.23 -7.97
CA LEU A 350 17.89 2.02 -6.55
C LEU A 350 18.99 2.94 -6.03
N VAL A 351 20.14 3.00 -6.72
CA VAL A 351 21.26 3.83 -6.29
C VAL A 351 20.89 5.30 -6.30
N LEU A 352 20.17 5.76 -7.32
CA LEU A 352 19.70 7.14 -7.41
C LEU A 352 18.77 7.50 -6.25
N ALA A 353 17.79 6.63 -5.93
CA ALA A 353 16.88 6.85 -4.80
C ALA A 353 17.60 6.87 -3.45
N LEU A 354 18.56 5.95 -3.24
CA LEU A 354 19.39 5.93 -2.02
C LEU A 354 20.27 7.18 -1.89
N THR A 355 20.83 7.65 -3.02
CA THR A 355 21.67 8.85 -3.03
C THR A 355 20.85 10.10 -2.74
N ALA A 356 19.64 10.21 -3.31
CA ALA A 356 18.71 11.31 -3.04
C ALA A 356 18.24 11.33 -1.57
N ALA A 357 17.85 10.18 -1.02
CA ALA A 357 17.49 10.08 0.39
C ALA A 357 18.67 10.47 1.31
N LYS A 358 19.89 10.06 0.96
CA LYS A 358 21.10 10.43 1.72
C LYS A 358 21.47 11.91 1.57
N ALA A 359 21.26 12.51 0.40
CA ALA A 359 21.46 13.95 0.17
C ALA A 359 20.53 14.76 1.09
N ALA A 360 19.26 14.41 1.14
CA ALA A 360 18.30 15.04 2.06
C ALA A 360 18.69 14.81 3.53
N GLN A 361 18.98 13.56 3.93
CA GLN A 361 19.38 13.22 5.31
C GLN A 361 20.62 13.98 5.77
N SER A 362 21.64 14.11 4.91
CA SER A 362 22.89 14.80 5.23
C SER A 362 22.86 16.32 4.99
N ASN A 363 21.78 16.82 4.38
CA ASN A 363 21.67 18.21 3.93
C ASN A 363 22.83 18.63 3.03
N ASN A 364 23.16 17.76 2.06
CA ASN A 364 24.25 17.98 1.12
C ASN A 364 23.74 18.01 -0.34
N PRO A 365 23.63 19.20 -0.96
CA PRO A 365 23.15 19.36 -2.34
C PRO A 365 24.15 18.93 -3.42
N ASP A 366 25.39 18.60 -3.06
CA ASP A 366 26.42 18.16 -4.01
C ASP A 366 26.40 16.65 -4.27
N MET A 367 25.53 15.90 -3.56
CA MET A 367 25.48 14.43 -3.67
C MET A 367 24.72 13.94 -4.89
N VAL A 368 23.70 14.67 -5.34
CA VAL A 368 22.86 14.26 -6.47
C VAL A 368 22.28 15.49 -7.17
N ASP A 369 22.04 15.36 -8.47
CA ASP A 369 21.34 16.37 -9.27
C ASP A 369 20.25 15.68 -10.08
N LEU A 370 18.99 15.94 -9.71
CA LEU A 370 17.81 15.39 -10.37
C LEU A 370 17.22 16.31 -11.46
N SER A 371 17.82 17.48 -11.71
CA SER A 371 17.25 18.48 -12.64
C SER A 371 17.09 17.97 -14.08
N GLY A 372 17.92 17.01 -14.50
CA GLY A 372 17.88 16.39 -15.82
C GLY A 372 17.05 15.10 -15.92
N TYR A 373 16.46 14.64 -14.83
CA TYR A 373 15.68 13.40 -14.80
C TYR A 373 14.20 13.69 -15.07
N HIS A 374 13.52 12.75 -15.72
CA HIS A 374 12.06 12.73 -15.70
C HIS A 374 11.62 12.10 -14.38
N VAL A 375 10.89 12.87 -13.58
CA VAL A 375 10.39 12.45 -12.26
C VAL A 375 8.90 12.20 -12.32
N VAL A 376 8.45 11.18 -11.60
CA VAL A 376 7.05 10.75 -11.56
C VAL A 376 6.54 10.65 -10.12
N SER A 377 5.23 10.75 -9.97
CA SER A 377 4.50 10.56 -8.72
C SER A 377 4.07 9.10 -8.51
N MET A 378 3.53 8.77 -7.32
CA MET A 378 2.94 7.45 -7.08
C MET A 378 1.73 7.20 -7.98
N GLU A 379 0.94 8.24 -8.24
CA GLU A 379 -0.22 8.22 -9.14
C GLU A 379 0.21 7.85 -10.57
N GLU A 380 1.19 8.56 -11.12
CA GLU A 380 1.72 8.26 -12.46
C GLU A 380 2.35 6.87 -12.55
N ILE A 381 3.10 6.45 -11.52
CA ILE A 381 3.66 5.08 -11.45
C ILE A 381 2.54 4.03 -11.52
N LEU A 382 1.40 4.27 -10.87
CA LEU A 382 0.27 3.34 -10.89
C LEU A 382 -0.33 3.22 -12.29
N ASP A 383 -0.40 4.32 -13.04
CA ASP A 383 -0.93 4.32 -14.41
C ASP A 383 0.05 3.71 -15.40
N MET A 384 1.35 3.97 -15.21
CA MET A 384 2.41 3.54 -16.12
C MET A 384 2.93 2.12 -15.82
N LYS A 385 2.52 1.46 -14.73
CA LYS A 385 3.12 0.19 -14.27
C LYS A 385 3.25 -0.87 -15.38
N ASP A 386 4.48 -1.35 -15.59
CA ASP A 386 4.79 -2.47 -16.49
C ASP A 386 4.78 -3.78 -15.70
N VAL A 387 3.57 -4.30 -15.46
CA VAL A 387 3.35 -5.55 -14.70
C VAL A 387 4.08 -6.73 -15.34
N ARG A 388 4.16 -6.79 -16.68
CA ARG A 388 4.82 -7.88 -17.40
C ARG A 388 6.34 -7.87 -17.15
N ALA A 389 6.96 -6.70 -17.19
CA ALA A 389 8.37 -6.55 -16.86
C ALA A 389 8.66 -6.97 -15.41
N MET A 390 7.83 -6.54 -14.46
CA MET A 390 8.00 -6.94 -13.05
C MET A 390 7.82 -8.43 -12.81
N LEU A 391 6.84 -9.07 -13.46
CA LEU A 391 6.66 -10.53 -13.39
C LEU A 391 7.86 -11.26 -13.97
N LYS A 392 8.36 -10.83 -15.13
CA LYS A 392 9.58 -11.40 -15.74
C LYS A 392 10.78 -11.32 -14.81
N TYR A 393 10.97 -10.19 -14.13
CA TYR A 393 12.01 -10.04 -13.10
C TYR A 393 11.81 -11.04 -11.96
N ARG A 394 10.61 -11.11 -11.37
CA ARG A 394 10.31 -12.03 -10.26
C ARG A 394 10.46 -13.50 -10.64
N ASP A 395 10.04 -13.89 -11.84
CA ASP A 395 10.21 -15.25 -12.37
C ASP A 395 11.69 -15.60 -12.55
N GLY A 396 12.51 -14.63 -13.01
CA GLY A 396 13.95 -14.75 -13.10
C GLY A 396 14.61 -14.95 -11.74
N LEU A 397 14.22 -14.14 -10.74
CA LEU A 397 14.68 -14.25 -9.36
C LEU A 397 14.27 -15.60 -8.75
N PHE A 398 13.01 -16.00 -8.92
CA PHE A 398 12.49 -17.30 -8.49
C PHE A 398 13.29 -18.46 -9.09
N SER A 399 13.56 -18.40 -10.40
CA SER A 399 14.37 -19.40 -11.10
C SER A 399 15.82 -19.44 -10.60
N LYS A 400 16.38 -18.31 -10.17
CA LYS A 400 17.73 -18.25 -9.59
C LYS A 400 17.77 -18.92 -8.22
N ILE A 401 16.78 -18.64 -7.36
CA ILE A 401 16.65 -19.23 -6.03
C ILE A 401 16.44 -20.75 -6.11
N LEU A 402 15.69 -21.25 -7.09
CA LEU A 402 15.52 -22.71 -7.27
C LEU A 402 16.77 -23.46 -7.74
N LYS A 403 17.73 -22.76 -8.36
CA LYS A 403 18.93 -23.39 -8.94
C LYS A 403 20.11 -23.46 -7.96
N SER A 404 20.09 -22.65 -6.91
CA SER A 404 21.07 -22.64 -5.81
C SER A 404 20.74 -23.68 -4.76
#